data_AF-A0A7G3BVT2-F1
#
_entry.id   AF-A0A7G3BVT2-F1
#
_cell.length_a   1.000
_cell.length_b   1.000
_cell.length_c   1.000
_cell.angle_alpha   90.00
_cell.angle_beta   90.00
_cell.angle_gamma   90.00
#
_symmetry.space_group_name_H-M   'P 1'
#
loop_
_entity.id
_entity.type
_entity.pdbx_description
1 polymer ?
#
loop_
_entity_poly.entity_id
_entity_poly.type
_entity_poly.pdbx_seq_one_letter_code
_entity_poly.pdbx_strand_id
1 'polypeptide(L)'
;MNIFKNLFIFAFSVVIIFLVIIFFDKLGMNKNFNLFFSSFLYSVFISLYFKNTFISLMCFFVFYSLLFVLSNSLEVLLMLLTSLSTLTLINLALPKLKNEPDVIHIPMG
;
A
#
# COMPACT_ATOMS: atom_id res chain seq x y z
N MET A 1 17.16 -8.53 7.21
CA MET A 1 15.97 -7.68 6.93
C MET A 1 15.80 -6.74 8.11
N ASN A 2 16.07 -5.45 7.95
CA ASN A 2 16.15 -4.53 9.09
C ASN A 2 14.74 -4.06 9.47
N ILE A 3 14.13 -4.65 10.50
CA ILE A 3 12.75 -4.36 10.94
C ILE A 3 12.53 -2.86 11.17
N PHE A 4 13.51 -2.16 11.75
CA PHE A 4 13.44 -0.71 11.98
C PHE A 4 13.28 0.11 10.68
N LYS A 5 13.99 -0.29 9.62
CA LYS A 5 13.89 0.39 8.31
C LYS A 5 12.49 0.23 7.72
N ASN A 6 11.95 -0.99 7.79
CA ASN A 6 10.62 -1.30 7.27
C ASN A 6 9.52 -0.56 8.04
N LEU A 7 9.63 -0.50 9.36
CA LEU A 7 8.70 0.26 10.21
C LEU A 7 8.75 1.76 9.90
N PHE A 8 9.96 2.32 9.74
CA PHE A 8 10.14 3.72 9.38
C PHE A 8 9.49 4.05 8.03
N ILE A 9 9.68 3.20 7.03
CA ILE A 9 9.11 3.39 5.69
C ILE A 9 7.60 3.24 5.69
N PHE A 10 7.06 2.32 6.49
CA PHE A 10 5.62 2.22 6.72
C PHE A 10 5.06 3.49 7.39
N ALA A 11 5.67 3.98 8.46
CA ALA A 11 5.22 5.20 9.12
C ALA A 11 5.30 6.42 8.18
N PHE A 12 6.39 6.51 7.40
CA PHE A 12 6.59 7.58 6.44
C PHE A 12 5.54 7.55 5.32
N SER A 13 5.19 6.37 4.81
CA SER A 13 4.17 6.25 3.77
C SER A 13 2.81 6.75 4.27
N VAL A 14 2.43 6.37 5.49
CA VAL A 14 1.20 6.84 6.15
C VAL A 14 1.14 8.38 6.18
N VAL A 15 2.23 9.04 6.58
CA VAL A 15 2.31 10.51 6.61
C VAL A 15 2.13 11.11 5.22
N ILE A 16 2.77 10.53 4.19
CA ILE A 16 2.64 11.00 2.81
C ILE A 16 1.19 10.92 2.34
N ILE A 17 0.49 9.82 2.62
CA ILE A 17 -0.89 9.63 2.14
C ILE A 17 -1.83 10.64 2.80
N PHE A 18 -1.64 10.94 4.08
CA PHE A 18 -2.39 12.01 4.72
C PHE A 18 -2.14 13.37 4.04
N LEU A 19 -0.89 13.66 3.69
CA LEU A 19 -0.56 14.87 2.93
C LEU A 19 -1.25 14.89 1.56
N VAL A 20 -1.27 13.76 0.85
CA VAL A 20 -1.92 13.60 -0.45
C VAL A 20 -3.43 13.82 -0.35
N ILE A 21 -4.08 13.27 0.68
CA ILE A 21 -5.51 13.47 0.93
C ILE A 21 -5.81 14.96 1.15
N ILE A 22 -5.05 15.64 2.01
CA ILE A 22 -5.22 17.07 2.29
C ILE A 22 -4.97 17.91 1.04
N PHE A 23 -3.97 17.56 0.24
CA PHE A 23 -3.64 18.26 -0.98
C PHE A 23 -4.76 18.16 -2.01
N PHE A 24 -5.29 16.96 -2.25
CA PHE A 24 -6.42 16.77 -3.17
C PHE A 24 -7.71 17.42 -2.66
N ASP A 25 -7.94 17.42 -1.35
CA ASP A 25 -9.07 18.12 -0.76
C ASP A 25 -8.99 19.63 -1.04
N LYS A 26 -7.81 20.24 -0.89
CA LYS A 26 -7.57 21.65 -1.24
C LYS A 26 -7.71 21.97 -2.74
N LEU A 27 -7.48 20.98 -3.61
CA LEU A 27 -7.71 21.12 -5.05
C LEU A 27 -9.21 21.07 -5.43
N GLY A 28 -10.10 20.82 -4.48
CA GLY A 28 -11.54 20.71 -4.73
C GLY A 28 -11.94 19.38 -5.37
N MET A 29 -11.13 18.32 -5.23
CA MET A 29 -11.52 16.99 -5.67
C MET A 29 -12.69 16.46 -4.85
N ASN A 30 -13.60 15.72 -5.50
CA ASN A 30 -14.68 15.02 -4.81
C ASN A 30 -14.10 14.11 -3.71
N LYS A 31 -14.63 14.23 -2.48
CA LYS A 31 -14.23 13.44 -1.32
C LYS A 31 -14.10 11.95 -1.60
N ASN A 32 -15.09 11.33 -2.24
CA ASN A 32 -15.08 9.89 -2.52
C ASN A 32 -13.96 9.51 -3.50
N PHE A 33 -13.72 10.34 -4.50
CA PHE A 33 -12.64 10.13 -5.47
C PHE A 33 -11.27 10.36 -4.82
N ASN A 34 -11.14 11.37 -3.96
CA ASN A 34 -9.93 11.63 -3.20
C ASN A 34 -9.55 10.44 -2.31
N LEU A 35 -10.51 9.92 -1.53
CA LEU A 35 -10.29 8.76 -0.67
C LEU A 35 -9.93 7.51 -1.49
N PHE A 36 -10.66 7.24 -2.57
CA PHE A 36 -10.39 6.12 -3.48
C PHE A 36 -8.99 6.22 -4.11
N PHE A 37 -8.62 7.39 -4.61
CA PHE A 37 -7.34 7.57 -5.28
C PHE A 37 -6.17 7.50 -4.29
N SER A 38 -6.36 8.04 -3.08
CA SER A 38 -5.37 7.97 -2.01
C SER A 38 -5.17 6.54 -1.50
N SER A 39 -6.24 5.76 -1.33
CA SER A 39 -6.14 4.33 -0.96
C SER A 39 -5.49 3.50 -2.06
N PHE A 40 -5.78 3.81 -3.34
CA PHE A 40 -5.13 3.20 -4.49
C PHE A 40 -3.61 3.45 -4.46
N LEU A 41 -3.18 4.71 -4.33
CA LEU A 41 -1.75 5.08 -4.29
C LEU A 41 -1.03 4.42 -3.11
N TYR A 42 -1.66 4.41 -1.93
CA TYR A 42 -1.10 3.73 -0.76
C TYR A 42 -0.86 2.25 -1.05
N SER A 43 -1.85 1.58 -1.61
CA SER A 43 -1.79 0.16 -1.88
C SER A 43 -0.69 -0.17 -2.89
N VAL A 44 -0.57 0.61 -3.96
CA VAL A 44 0.51 0.47 -4.94
C VAL A 44 1.87 0.60 -4.26
N PHE A 45 2.07 1.62 -3.43
CA PHE A 45 3.34 1.85 -2.74
C PHE A 45 3.73 0.68 -1.83
N ILE A 46 2.82 0.23 -0.97
CA ILE A 46 3.06 -0.88 -0.03
C ILE A 46 3.27 -2.21 -0.76
N SER A 47 2.51 -2.46 -1.82
CA SER A 47 2.62 -3.69 -2.61
C SER A 47 3.99 -3.79 -3.30
N LEU A 48 4.48 -2.67 -3.86
CA LEU A 48 5.77 -2.63 -4.54
C LEU A 48 6.95 -2.67 -3.56
N TYR A 49 6.85 -1.99 -2.41
CA TYR A 49 7.94 -1.91 -1.45
C TYR A 49 8.22 -3.25 -0.76
N PHE A 50 7.19 -3.91 -0.22
CA PHE A 50 7.41 -5.11 0.59
C PHE A 50 7.59 -6.38 -0.25
N LYS A 51 7.10 -6.40 -1.50
CA LYS A 51 7.03 -7.56 -2.42
C LYS A 51 6.28 -8.79 -1.88
N ASN A 52 6.35 -9.07 -0.57
CA ASN A 52 5.64 -10.12 0.12
C ASN A 52 4.20 -9.70 0.46
N THR A 53 3.25 -10.41 -0.14
CA THR A 53 1.81 -10.16 0.01
C THR A 53 1.35 -10.24 1.47
N PHE A 54 1.92 -11.13 2.28
CA PHE A 54 1.54 -11.24 3.70
C PHE A 54 1.93 -9.99 4.50
N ILE A 55 3.11 -9.43 4.22
CA ILE A 55 3.57 -8.22 4.92
C ILE A 55 2.74 -7.02 4.47
N SER A 56 2.41 -6.91 3.18
CA SER A 56 1.50 -5.89 2.66
C SER A 56 0.11 -5.99 3.30
N LEU A 57 -0.45 -7.19 3.44
CA LEU A 57 -1.74 -7.41 4.11
C LEU A 57 -1.72 -6.93 5.56
N MET A 58 -0.66 -7.28 6.31
CA MET A 58 -0.51 -6.84 7.70
C MET A 58 -0.42 -5.31 7.81
N CYS A 59 0.30 -4.66 6.88
CA CYS A 59 0.38 -3.19 6.82
C CYS A 59 -0.99 -2.56 6.56
N PHE A 60 -1.78 -3.13 5.64
CA PHE A 60 -3.15 -2.66 5.38
C PHE A 60 -4.03 -2.85 6.59
N PHE A 61 -3.99 -4.03 7.22
CA PHE A 61 -4.81 -4.31 8.38
C PHE A 61 -4.52 -3.35 9.53
N VAL A 62 -3.25 -3.12 9.86
CA VAL A 62 -2.85 -2.17 10.91
C VAL A 62 -3.30 -0.75 10.56
N PHE A 63 -3.00 -0.27 9.36
CA PHE A 63 -3.34 1.10 8.96
C PHE A 63 -4.85 1.35 8.94
N TYR A 64 -5.63 0.48 8.28
CA TYR A 64 -7.07 0.67 8.16
C TYR A 64 -7.80 0.39 9.47
N SER A 65 -7.29 -0.49 10.35
CA SER A 65 -7.86 -0.64 11.70
C SER A 65 -7.69 0.63 12.52
N LEU A 66 -6.49 1.23 12.51
CA LEU A 66 -6.25 2.51 13.18
C LEU A 66 -7.13 3.62 12.61
N LEU A 67 -7.23 3.70 11.28
CA LEU A 67 -8.06 4.69 10.60
C LEU A 67 -9.56 4.50 10.91
N PHE A 68 -10.01 3.25 11.02
CA PHE A 68 -11.40 2.91 11.34
C PHE A 68 -11.74 3.28 12.78
N VAL A 69 -10.86 2.98 13.73
CA VAL A 69 -11.04 3.38 15.14
C VAL A 69 -11.09 4.89 15.30
N LEU A 70 -10.28 5.62 14.53
CA LEU A 70 -10.25 7.09 14.59
C LEU A 70 -11.47 7.74 13.91
N SER A 71 -11.89 7.23 12.76
CA SER A 71 -12.91 7.86 11.90
C SER A 71 -14.33 7.31 12.12
N ASN A 72 -14.46 6.06 12.60
CA ASN A 72 -15.73 5.31 12.69
C ASN A 72 -16.58 5.38 11.40
N SER A 73 -15.92 5.41 10.24
CA SER A 73 -16.56 5.63 8.95
C SER A 73 -16.52 4.36 8.08
N LEU A 74 -17.64 4.06 7.43
CA LEU A 74 -17.73 2.99 6.41
C LEU A 74 -16.86 3.29 5.18
N GLU A 75 -16.50 4.56 4.95
CA GLU A 75 -15.56 4.94 3.88
C GLU A 75 -14.20 4.24 4.06
N VAL A 76 -13.79 3.96 5.31
CA VAL A 76 -12.55 3.25 5.61
C VAL A 76 -12.60 1.80 5.15
N LEU A 77 -13.76 1.15 5.25
CA LEU A 77 -13.95 -0.21 4.78
C LEU A 77 -13.89 -0.28 3.24
N LEU A 78 -14.45 0.73 2.56
CA LEU A 78 -14.31 0.87 1.10
C LEU A 78 -12.85 1.11 0.71
N MET A 79 -12.11 1.96 1.43
CA MET A 79 -10.69 2.18 1.20
C MET A 79 -9.87 0.88 1.38
N LEU A 80 -10.17 0.07 2.39
CA LEU A 80 -9.56 -1.26 2.57
C LEU A 80 -9.86 -2.18 1.38
N LEU A 81 -11.11 -2.24 0.92
CA LEU A 81 -11.51 -3.10 -0.20
C LEU A 81 -10.79 -2.70 -1.50
N THR A 82 -10.65 -1.40 -1.76
CA THR A 82 -9.89 -0.89 -2.92
C THR A 82 -8.40 -1.22 -2.81
N SER A 83 -7.85 -1.26 -1.60
CA SER A 83 -6.44 -1.64 -1.38
C SER A 83 -6.22 -3.14 -1.59
N LEU A 84 -7.18 -3.96 -1.18
CA LEU A 84 -7.15 -5.39 -1.45
C LEU A 84 -7.26 -5.68 -2.94
N SER A 85 -8.17 -5.01 -3.67
CA SER A 85 -8.33 -5.21 -5.11
C SER A 85 -7.11 -4.77 -5.91
N THR A 86 -6.47 -3.69 -5.50
CA THR A 86 -5.23 -3.22 -6.14
C THR A 86 -4.06 -4.15 -5.86
N LEU A 87 -3.94 -4.68 -4.64
CA LEU A 87 -2.92 -5.68 -4.32
C LEU A 87 -3.10 -6.97 -5.14
N THR A 88 -4.34 -7.45 -5.31
CA THR A 88 -4.59 -8.63 -6.16
C THR A 88 -4.29 -8.33 -7.62
N LEU A 89 -4.68 -7.15 -8.13
CA LEU A 89 -4.34 -6.71 -9.49
C LEU A 89 -2.83 -6.63 -9.71
N ILE A 90 -2.06 -6.09 -8.76
CA ILE A 90 -0.59 -6.00 -8.88
C ILE A 90 0.03 -7.40 -8.86
N ASN A 91 -0.43 -8.29 -7.97
CA ASN A 91 0.09 -9.66 -7.94
C ASN A 91 -0.25 -10.45 -9.21
N LEU A 92 -1.39 -10.18 -9.84
CA LEU A 92 -1.83 -10.83 -11.08
C LEU A 92 -1.15 -10.23 -12.33
N ALA A 93 -1.06 -8.91 -12.42
CA ALA A 93 -0.55 -8.20 -13.60
C ALA A 93 0.98 -8.16 -13.64
N LEU A 94 1.65 -8.16 -12.49
CA LEU A 94 3.10 -7.98 -12.38
C LEU A 94 3.78 -9.12 -11.59
N PRO A 95 3.58 -10.40 -11.94
CA PRO A 95 4.31 -11.50 -11.28
C PRO A 95 5.83 -11.38 -11.50
N LYS A 96 6.25 -10.76 -12.61
CA LYS A 96 7.65 -10.59 -13.02
C LYS A 96 8.45 -9.55 -12.20
N LEU A 97 7.80 -8.59 -11.52
CA LEU A 97 8.49 -7.65 -10.61
C LEU A 97 8.81 -8.28 -9.24
N LYS A 98 8.14 -9.39 -8.93
CA LYS A 98 8.28 -10.14 -7.69
C LYS A 98 9.21 -11.35 -7.86
N ASN A 99 9.25 -11.91 -9.06
CA ASN A 99 10.11 -13.03 -9.47
C ASN A 99 11.18 -12.52 -10.45
N GLU A 100 12.11 -11.68 -10.00
CA GLU A 100 13.44 -11.75 -10.61
C GLU A 100 14.05 -13.06 -10.10
N PRO A 101 14.32 -14.05 -10.96
CA PRO A 101 15.18 -15.14 -10.53
C PRO A 101 16.53 -14.52 -10.21
N ASP A 102 17.04 -14.73 -9.00
CA ASP A 102 18.48 -14.67 -8.78
C ASP A 102 19.10 -15.53 -9.89
N VAL A 103 19.71 -14.89 -10.88
CA VAL A 103 20.51 -15.59 -11.89
C VAL A 103 21.69 -16.14 -11.11
N ILE A 104 21.53 -17.38 -10.63
CA ILE A 104 22.61 -18.19 -10.12
C ILE A 104 23.56 -18.37 -11.29
N HIS A 105 24.56 -17.50 -11.39
CA HIS A 105 25.78 -17.78 -12.11
C HIS A 105 26.41 -18.98 -11.42
N ILE A 106 26.05 -20.19 -11.86
CA ILE A 106 26.86 -21.38 -11.60
C ILE A 106 28.03 -21.27 -12.58
N PRO A 107 29.28 -21.01 -12.13
CA PRO A 107 30.42 -21.21 -13.00
C PRO A 107 30.51 -22.73 -13.23
N MET A 108 30.31 -23.18 -14.46
CA MET A 108 30.76 -24.50 -14.87
C MET A 108 32.28 -24.44 -14.95
N GLY A 109 32.93 -25.00 -13.93
CA GLY A 109 34.34 -25.40 -13.93
C GLY A 109 34.44 -26.90 -14.17
#